data_AF-A0A7W7LP02-F1
#
_entry.id   AF-A0A7W7LP02-F1
#
_cell.length_a   1.000
_cell.length_b   1.000
_cell.length_c   1.000
_cell.angle_alpha   90.00
_cell.angle_beta   90.00
_cell.angle_gamma   90.00
#
_symmetry.space_group_name_H-M   'P 1'
#
loop_
_entity.id
_entity.type
_entity.pdbx_description
1 polymer ?
#
loop_
_entity_poly.entity_id
_entity_poly.type
_entity_poly.pdbx_seq_one_letter_code
_entity_poly.pdbx_strand_id
1 'polypeptide(L)'
;MLEVTPAARAPVAWCGAAATVAVALAASEAARRGRVIAGLRRRHAEREALLQYRLDQHDAETWRFAREVMPEALKLMRHGAPTDQVVRVTIPAHELEPGFAAAHRSIVRSVIEAVQAEEALRDAAHRAFVNIARRMQAIVHQQAYDIRDMEHKHGNNPDVFGDLLHLDHGNALTGRLADSIAVLGGSRPGRQWRSEIPLYNVLRGAMSRILEYRRVDLHSVADVAVVGPAVEPVIHALAELLDNATRYSPPQTRVHLTAVDIQSGIAVEIEDAGVGLTDEARRRTDRVLSKEGGLDLDDLGESPRLGLAVVSRLANTYDFLVSLRPSAYGGVRAVLVIPPNLITASKFPGGDIARAPKLPPAKKRRRPGSIPVQPSAAPIMDSPIPPPLGDSGLPQRRRRRGPAPLPFGRAAAAQRTPAPPAPEEPPVQPGLWLAAFTSGINGEMPVPDQGRPTSDNPSDKEE
;
A
#
# COMPACT_ATOMS: atom_id res chain seq x y z
N MET A 1 -98.29 39.68 58.46
CA MET A 1 -97.79 38.49 59.19
C MET A 1 -98.84 37.39 59.03
N LEU A 2 -98.44 36.13 58.82
CA LEU A 2 -99.36 34.99 59.03
C LEU A 2 -99.10 34.42 60.41
N GLU A 3 -100.14 34.26 61.22
CA GLU A 3 -100.02 33.67 62.55
C GLU A 3 -100.02 32.14 62.47
N VAL A 4 -98.87 31.52 62.73
CA VAL A 4 -98.75 30.06 62.79
C VAL A 4 -99.33 29.57 64.12
N THR A 5 -100.32 28.68 64.06
CA THR A 5 -100.97 28.08 65.23
C THR A 5 -99.95 27.37 66.14
N PRO A 6 -100.11 27.40 67.48
CA PRO A 6 -99.07 26.93 68.40
C PRO A 6 -98.71 25.44 68.20
N ALA A 7 -99.68 24.59 67.86
CA ALA A 7 -99.46 23.17 67.60
C ALA A 7 -98.56 22.89 66.37
N ALA A 8 -98.57 23.76 65.36
CA ALA A 8 -97.78 23.58 64.13
C ALA A 8 -96.30 23.98 64.28
N ARG A 9 -95.94 24.75 65.33
CA ARG A 9 -94.58 25.30 65.49
C ARG A 9 -93.53 24.24 65.76
N ALA A 10 -93.85 23.23 66.59
CA ALA A 10 -92.94 22.15 66.94
C ALA A 10 -92.54 21.25 65.74
N PRO A 11 -93.47 20.67 64.95
CA PRO A 11 -93.08 19.86 63.79
C PRO A 11 -92.33 20.66 62.72
N VAL A 12 -92.69 21.92 62.48
CA VAL A 12 -91.95 22.79 61.55
C VAL A 12 -90.51 23.03 62.02
N ALA A 13 -90.28 23.23 63.32
CA ALA A 13 -88.94 23.35 63.89
C ALA A 13 -88.12 22.06 63.73
N TRP A 14 -88.72 20.88 63.98
CA TRP A 14 -88.07 19.59 63.78
C TRP A 14 -87.73 19.33 62.30
N CYS A 15 -88.63 19.63 61.37
CA CYS A 15 -88.36 19.53 59.93
C CYS A 15 -87.23 20.47 59.49
N GLY A 16 -87.20 21.71 60.00
CA GLY A 16 -86.13 22.67 59.74
C GLY A 16 -84.77 22.19 60.27
N ALA A 17 -84.74 21.68 61.50
CA ALA A 17 -83.53 21.10 62.09
C ALA A 17 -83.02 19.88 61.30
N ALA A 18 -83.91 18.94 60.94
CA ALA A 18 -83.57 17.77 60.14
C ALA A 18 -83.03 18.16 58.74
N ALA A 19 -83.66 19.13 58.07
CA ALA A 19 -83.17 19.66 56.80
C ALA A 19 -81.78 20.32 56.94
N THR A 20 -81.56 21.08 58.02
CA THR A 20 -80.27 21.74 58.30
C THR A 20 -79.16 20.71 58.54
N VAL A 21 -79.44 19.65 59.30
CA VAL A 21 -78.51 18.53 59.52
C VAL A 21 -78.23 17.77 58.21
N ALA A 22 -79.24 17.49 57.39
CA ALA A 22 -79.05 16.84 56.09
C ALA A 22 -78.17 17.68 55.14
N VAL A 23 -78.39 19.00 55.08
CA VAL A 23 -77.55 19.93 54.29
C VAL A 23 -76.13 20.00 54.84
N ALA A 24 -75.93 20.06 56.16
CA ALA A 24 -74.61 20.07 56.78
C ALA A 24 -73.83 18.77 56.52
N LEU A 25 -74.49 17.61 56.61
CA LEU A 25 -73.91 16.32 56.26
C LEU A 25 -73.52 16.26 54.78
N ALA A 26 -74.43 16.65 53.87
CA ALA A 26 -74.15 16.70 52.44
C ALA A 26 -72.97 17.64 52.11
N ALA A 27 -72.92 18.83 52.71
CA ALA A 27 -71.85 19.80 52.53
C ALA A 27 -70.50 19.28 53.08
N SER A 28 -70.50 18.62 54.24
CA SER A 28 -69.27 18.05 54.83
C SER A 28 -68.70 16.89 54.01
N GLU A 29 -69.55 16.01 53.48
CA GLU A 29 -69.12 14.93 52.57
C GLU A 29 -68.70 15.47 51.19
N ALA A 30 -69.36 16.51 50.67
CA ALA A 30 -68.91 17.21 49.47
C ALA A 30 -67.52 17.85 49.68
N ALA A 31 -67.28 18.50 50.82
CA ALA A 31 -65.98 19.08 51.18
C ALA A 31 -64.90 17.99 51.47
N ARG A 32 -65.30 16.81 51.95
CA ARG A 32 -64.43 15.63 52.11
C ARG A 32 -64.02 15.08 50.73
N ARG A 33 -64.99 14.84 49.84
CA ARG A 33 -64.74 14.40 48.45
C ARG A 33 -63.91 15.42 47.68
N GLY A 34 -64.20 16.72 47.80
CA GLY A 34 -63.43 17.80 47.20
C GLY A 34 -61.95 17.79 47.62
N ARG A 35 -61.67 17.62 48.92
CA ARG A 35 -60.29 17.46 49.42
C ARG A 35 -59.59 16.21 48.89
N VAL A 36 -60.28 15.07 48.82
CA VAL A 36 -59.73 13.83 48.24
C VAL A 36 -59.42 14.00 46.74
N ILE A 37 -60.33 14.58 45.97
CA ILE A 37 -60.15 14.84 44.52
C ILE A 37 -59.02 15.84 44.29
N ALA A 38 -58.92 16.91 45.08
CA ALA A 38 -57.80 17.86 44.99
C ALA A 38 -56.46 17.18 45.32
N GLY A 39 -56.41 16.34 46.36
CA GLY A 39 -55.22 15.56 46.73
C GLY A 39 -54.86 14.45 45.74
N LEU A 40 -55.81 13.98 44.91
CA LEU A 40 -55.52 13.08 43.78
C LEU A 40 -55.01 13.87 42.57
N ARG A 41 -55.64 14.99 42.21
CA ARG A 41 -55.21 15.86 41.10
C ARG A 41 -53.79 16.40 41.27
N ARG A 42 -53.41 16.83 42.49
CA ARG A 42 -52.03 17.25 42.80
C ARG A 42 -51.02 16.13 42.53
N ARG A 43 -51.25 14.95 43.11
CA ARG A 43 -50.41 13.75 42.88
C ARG A 43 -50.39 13.25 41.43
N HIS A 44 -51.39 13.59 40.63
CA HIS A 44 -51.40 13.32 39.19
C HIS A 44 -50.47 14.30 38.46
N ALA A 45 -50.68 15.61 38.64
CA ALA A 45 -49.86 16.67 38.04
C ALA A 45 -48.38 16.59 38.45
N GLU A 46 -48.09 16.25 39.71
CA GLU A 46 -46.73 15.99 40.22
C GLU A 46 -46.04 14.83 39.47
N ARG A 47 -46.79 13.77 39.13
CA ARG A 47 -46.29 12.62 38.37
C ARG A 47 -46.14 12.93 36.88
N GLU A 48 -47.09 13.66 36.30
CA GLU A 48 -47.04 14.12 34.91
C GLU A 48 -45.83 15.03 34.69
N ALA A 49 -45.61 16.03 35.55
CA ALA A 49 -44.44 16.91 35.47
C ALA A 49 -43.11 16.13 35.62
N LEU A 50 -43.04 15.14 36.52
CA LEU A 50 -41.87 14.26 36.68
C LEU A 50 -41.66 13.27 35.51
N LEU A 51 -42.71 12.96 34.75
CA LEU A 51 -42.61 12.16 33.53
C LEU A 51 -42.17 13.04 32.35
N GLN A 52 -42.79 14.20 32.17
CA GLN A 52 -42.43 15.20 31.15
C GLN A 52 -40.96 15.61 31.29
N TYR A 53 -40.53 16.05 32.48
CA TYR A 53 -39.13 16.41 32.74
C TYR A 53 -38.13 15.30 32.39
N ARG A 54 -38.49 14.02 32.60
CA ARG A 54 -37.60 12.90 32.22
C ARG A 54 -37.62 12.61 30.73
N LEU A 55 -38.74 12.79 30.04
CA LEU A 55 -38.81 12.72 28.58
C LEU A 55 -37.97 13.85 27.96
N ASP A 56 -38.13 15.09 28.43
CA ASP A 56 -37.34 16.25 27.96
C ASP A 56 -35.83 16.01 28.12
N GLN A 57 -35.41 15.40 29.23
CA GLN A 57 -34.01 15.02 29.47
C GLN A 57 -33.53 13.87 28.57
N HIS A 58 -34.35 12.84 28.34
CA HIS A 58 -34.01 11.74 27.44
C HIS A 58 -33.94 12.18 25.97
N ASP A 59 -34.83 13.07 25.54
CA ASP A 59 -34.83 13.66 24.19
C ASP A 59 -33.61 14.58 24.01
N ALA A 60 -33.30 15.43 24.98
CA ALA A 60 -32.12 16.29 24.96
C ALA A 60 -30.81 15.49 24.88
N GLU A 61 -30.66 14.44 25.69
CA GLU A 61 -29.49 13.56 25.62
C GLU A 61 -29.46 12.77 24.29
N THR A 62 -30.61 12.33 23.75
CA THR A 62 -30.66 11.66 22.44
C THR A 62 -30.19 12.58 21.31
N TRP A 63 -30.61 13.85 21.31
CA TRP A 63 -30.14 14.84 20.34
C TRP A 63 -28.65 15.14 20.48
N ARG A 64 -28.16 15.34 21.71
CA ARG A 64 -26.73 15.54 22.02
C ARG A 64 -25.89 14.35 21.56
N PHE A 65 -26.34 13.14 21.89
CA PHE A 65 -25.68 11.90 21.51
C PHE A 65 -25.57 11.74 19.99
N ALA A 66 -26.67 11.97 19.27
CA ALA A 66 -26.71 11.79 17.82
C ALA A 66 -25.96 12.87 17.02
N ARG A 67 -25.92 14.13 17.50
CA ARG A 67 -25.33 15.26 16.75
C ARG A 67 -23.92 15.67 17.16
N GLU A 68 -23.54 15.44 18.41
CA GLU A 68 -22.27 15.92 18.96
C GLU A 68 -21.38 14.74 19.34
N VAL A 69 -21.85 13.91 20.27
CA VAL A 69 -21.06 12.86 20.91
C VAL A 69 -20.68 11.73 19.95
N MET A 70 -21.64 11.19 19.18
CA MET A 70 -21.37 10.08 18.26
C MET A 70 -20.46 10.49 17.08
N PRO A 71 -20.67 11.66 16.43
CA PRO A 71 -19.72 12.18 15.44
C PRO A 71 -18.31 12.48 16.00
N GLU A 72 -18.18 12.89 17.26
CA GLU A 72 -16.88 13.07 17.91
C GLU A 72 -16.21 11.71 18.21
N ALA A 73 -16.95 10.77 18.80
CA ALA A 73 -16.49 9.41 19.06
C ALA A 73 -16.00 8.70 17.79
N LEU A 74 -16.76 8.80 16.69
CA LEU A 74 -16.37 8.21 15.40
C LEU A 74 -15.14 8.89 14.79
N LYS A 75 -14.96 10.21 14.95
CA LYS A 75 -13.72 10.90 14.56
C LYS A 75 -12.53 10.40 15.37
N LEU A 76 -12.68 10.27 16.69
CA LEU A 76 -11.63 9.74 17.57
C LEU A 76 -11.23 8.32 17.17
N MET A 77 -12.21 7.44 16.89
CA MET A 77 -11.94 6.09 16.37
C MET A 77 -11.21 6.11 15.01
N ARG A 78 -11.64 6.93 14.05
CA ARG A 78 -10.95 7.11 12.75
C ARG A 78 -9.53 7.68 12.87
N HIS A 79 -9.15 8.24 14.01
CA HIS A 79 -7.80 8.69 14.31
C HIS A 79 -7.01 7.74 15.24
N GLY A 80 -7.53 6.54 15.50
CA GLY A 80 -6.85 5.52 16.32
C GLY A 80 -6.82 5.83 17.82
N ALA A 81 -7.76 6.66 18.32
CA ALA A 81 -7.87 6.92 19.75
C ALA A 81 -8.25 5.63 20.52
N PRO A 82 -7.66 5.39 21.70
CA PRO A 82 -7.92 4.16 22.46
C PRO A 82 -9.36 4.12 22.98
N THR A 83 -9.90 2.90 23.10
CA THR A 83 -11.32 2.66 23.39
C THR A 83 -11.81 3.31 24.69
N ASP A 84 -10.95 3.46 25.70
CA ASP A 84 -11.27 4.14 26.95
C ASP A 84 -11.49 5.65 26.77
N GLN A 85 -10.70 6.31 25.91
CA GLN A 85 -10.90 7.72 25.55
C GLN A 85 -12.24 7.90 24.81
N VAL A 86 -12.56 7.00 23.87
CA VAL A 86 -13.83 7.01 23.13
C VAL A 86 -15.01 6.83 24.10
N VAL A 87 -14.97 5.81 24.96
CA VAL A 87 -16.01 5.58 25.98
C VAL A 87 -16.16 6.78 26.91
N ARG A 88 -15.06 7.44 27.29
CA ARG A 88 -15.07 8.62 28.17
C ARG A 88 -15.75 9.85 27.55
N VAL A 89 -15.69 10.03 26.23
CA VAL A 89 -16.45 11.07 25.52
C VAL A 89 -17.94 10.70 25.45
N THR A 90 -18.27 9.41 25.31
CA THR A 90 -19.66 8.91 25.28
C THR A 90 -20.39 8.85 26.63
N ILE A 91 -19.93 9.59 27.65
CA ILE A 91 -20.60 9.66 28.95
C ILE A 91 -21.79 10.64 28.87
N PRO A 92 -23.01 10.26 29.31
CA PRO A 92 -24.16 11.16 29.40
C PRO A 92 -23.91 12.42 30.24
N ALA A 93 -24.55 13.53 29.89
CA ALA A 93 -24.41 14.79 30.63
C ALA A 93 -25.15 14.77 31.98
N HIS A 94 -26.21 13.96 32.07
CA HIS A 94 -27.09 13.85 33.23
C HIS A 94 -27.25 12.39 33.67
N GLU A 95 -27.68 12.18 34.92
CA GLU A 95 -27.98 10.84 35.42
C GLU A 95 -29.26 10.30 34.75
N LEU A 96 -29.08 9.37 33.83
CA LEU A 96 -30.14 8.73 33.06
C LEU A 96 -30.82 7.61 33.86
N GLU A 97 -32.09 7.33 33.54
CA GLU A 97 -32.79 6.15 34.05
C GLU A 97 -31.99 4.86 33.73
N PRO A 98 -31.82 3.90 34.66
CA PRO A 98 -30.96 2.73 34.47
C PRO A 98 -31.18 1.91 33.18
N GLY A 99 -32.41 1.74 32.73
CA GLY A 99 -32.74 1.10 31.46
C GLY A 99 -32.26 1.91 30.25
N PHE A 100 -32.56 3.21 30.21
CA PHE A 100 -32.07 4.11 29.16
C PHE A 100 -30.53 4.23 29.17
N ALA A 101 -29.90 4.29 30.35
CA ALA A 101 -28.45 4.24 30.53
C ALA A 101 -27.82 2.91 30.08
N ALA A 102 -28.54 1.79 30.18
CA ALA A 102 -28.10 0.50 29.63
C ALA A 102 -28.21 0.48 28.10
N ALA A 103 -29.32 0.98 27.53
CA ALA A 103 -29.51 1.10 26.09
C ALA A 103 -28.44 1.98 25.43
N HIS A 104 -28.17 3.17 25.98
CA HIS A 104 -27.11 4.08 25.51
C HIS A 104 -25.74 3.40 25.47
N ARG A 105 -25.35 2.71 26.56
CA ARG A 105 -24.08 1.96 26.63
C ARG A 105 -24.04 0.78 25.66
N SER A 106 -25.18 0.15 25.37
CA SER A 106 -25.27 -0.91 24.35
C SER A 106 -25.04 -0.36 22.94
N ILE A 107 -25.64 0.79 22.60
CA ILE A 107 -25.43 1.44 21.28
C ILE A 107 -23.97 1.83 21.11
N VAL A 108 -23.36 2.49 22.11
CA VAL A 108 -21.93 2.83 22.10
C VAL A 108 -21.07 1.59 21.88
N ARG A 109 -21.34 0.50 22.63
CA ARG A 109 -20.60 -0.76 22.47
C ARG A 109 -20.74 -1.35 21.08
N SER A 110 -21.95 -1.46 20.54
CA SER A 110 -22.17 -2.05 19.21
C SER A 110 -21.56 -1.21 18.08
N VAL A 111 -21.47 0.12 18.21
CA VAL A 111 -20.71 0.96 17.28
C VAL A 111 -19.20 0.70 17.40
N ILE A 112 -18.67 0.61 18.62
CA ILE A 112 -17.24 0.30 18.84
C ILE A 112 -16.90 -1.09 18.26
N GLU A 113 -17.72 -2.10 18.52
CA GLU A 113 -17.57 -3.46 18.00
C GLU A 113 -17.64 -3.50 16.47
N ALA A 114 -18.54 -2.73 15.84
CA ALA A 114 -18.66 -2.63 14.39
C ALA A 114 -17.41 -2.00 13.75
N VAL A 115 -16.95 -0.86 14.26
CA VAL A 115 -15.75 -0.17 13.74
C VAL A 115 -14.48 -1.01 13.97
N GLN A 116 -14.37 -1.71 15.10
CA GLN A 116 -13.26 -2.65 15.33
C GLN A 116 -13.30 -3.86 14.38
N ALA A 117 -14.49 -4.34 14.00
CA ALA A 117 -14.64 -5.40 13.00
C ALA A 117 -14.28 -4.91 11.59
N GLU A 118 -14.68 -3.70 11.22
CA GLU A 118 -14.32 -3.02 9.97
C GLU A 118 -12.79 -2.83 9.85
N GLU A 119 -12.14 -2.30 10.89
CA GLU A 119 -10.69 -2.15 10.96
C GLU A 119 -9.98 -3.52 10.88
N ALA A 120 -10.46 -4.52 11.62
CA ALA A 120 -9.89 -5.87 11.58
C ALA A 120 -10.03 -6.55 10.21
N LEU A 121 -11.14 -6.32 9.49
CA LEU A 121 -11.33 -6.80 8.11
C LEU A 121 -10.38 -6.12 7.14
N ARG A 122 -10.26 -4.78 7.22
CA ARG A 122 -9.33 -3.99 6.41
C ARG A 122 -7.89 -4.44 6.63
N ASP A 123 -7.49 -4.69 7.87
CA ASP A 123 -6.14 -5.13 8.19
C ASP A 123 -5.88 -6.59 7.80
N ALA A 124 -6.88 -7.47 7.92
CA ALA A 124 -6.81 -8.82 7.37
C ALA A 124 -6.62 -8.82 5.84
N ALA A 125 -7.31 -7.93 5.13
CA ALA A 125 -7.18 -7.76 3.69
C ALA A 125 -5.82 -7.15 3.27
N HIS A 126 -5.31 -6.13 3.97
CA HIS A 126 -3.93 -5.65 3.78
C HIS A 126 -2.91 -6.79 3.88
N ARG A 127 -3.00 -7.61 4.94
CA ARG A 127 -2.13 -8.78 5.15
C ARG A 127 -2.31 -9.82 4.03
N ALA A 128 -3.52 -10.00 3.51
CA ALA A 128 -3.78 -10.88 2.36
C ALA A 128 -3.07 -10.39 1.09
N PHE A 129 -3.14 -9.09 0.76
CA PHE A 129 -2.41 -8.53 -0.38
C PHE A 129 -0.89 -8.71 -0.25
N VAL A 130 -0.29 -8.43 0.91
CA VAL A 130 1.15 -8.66 1.14
C VAL A 130 1.52 -10.14 0.96
N ASN A 131 0.67 -11.07 1.41
CA ASN A 131 0.92 -12.50 1.25
C ASN A 131 0.72 -12.99 -0.20
N ILE A 132 -0.22 -12.42 -0.96
CA ILE A 132 -0.40 -12.69 -2.40
C ILE A 132 0.81 -12.17 -3.18
N ALA A 133 1.20 -10.91 -2.96
CA ALA A 133 2.37 -10.30 -3.57
C ALA A 133 3.65 -11.11 -3.33
N ARG A 134 3.92 -11.51 -2.08
CA ARG A 134 5.11 -12.32 -1.76
C ARG A 134 5.13 -13.68 -2.48
N ARG A 135 3.96 -14.30 -2.68
CA ARG A 135 3.85 -15.57 -3.44
C ARG A 135 4.07 -15.34 -4.93
N MET A 136 3.54 -14.25 -5.50
CA MET A 136 3.78 -13.86 -6.90
C MET A 136 5.26 -13.50 -7.14
N GLN A 137 5.88 -12.71 -6.25
CA GLN A 137 7.32 -12.41 -6.28
C GLN A 137 8.18 -13.67 -6.25
N ALA A 138 7.84 -14.66 -5.41
CA ALA A 138 8.55 -15.94 -5.37
C ALA A 138 8.46 -16.72 -6.71
N ILE A 139 7.29 -16.72 -7.35
CA ILE A 139 7.08 -17.34 -8.67
C ILE A 139 7.88 -16.58 -9.74
N VAL A 140 7.81 -15.25 -9.77
CA VAL A 140 8.55 -14.38 -10.70
C VAL A 140 10.08 -14.54 -10.55
N HIS A 141 10.58 -14.69 -9.32
CA HIS A 141 11.99 -14.97 -9.09
C HIS A 141 12.42 -16.37 -9.57
N GLN A 142 11.56 -17.39 -9.44
CA GLN A 142 11.82 -18.71 -10.00
C GLN A 142 11.80 -18.66 -11.53
N GLN A 143 10.79 -18.04 -12.15
CA GLN A 143 10.72 -17.85 -13.60
C GLN A 143 11.94 -17.08 -14.13
N ALA A 144 12.40 -16.04 -13.42
CA ALA A 144 13.62 -15.32 -13.77
C ALA A 144 14.87 -16.21 -13.68
N TYR A 145 14.92 -17.18 -12.76
CA TYR A 145 16.01 -18.15 -12.68
C TYR A 145 15.94 -19.14 -13.86
N ASP A 146 14.76 -19.70 -14.13
CA ASP A 146 14.54 -20.69 -15.19
C ASP A 146 14.83 -20.10 -16.59
N ILE A 147 14.44 -18.83 -16.83
CA ILE A 147 14.74 -18.10 -18.07
C ILE A 147 16.25 -17.89 -18.25
N ARG A 148 16.99 -17.51 -17.19
CA ARG A 148 18.46 -17.35 -17.25
C ARG A 148 19.21 -18.67 -17.38
N ASP A 149 18.69 -19.76 -16.84
CA ASP A 149 19.20 -21.11 -17.06
C ASP A 149 18.99 -21.57 -18.52
N MET A 150 17.84 -21.25 -19.12
CA MET A 150 17.62 -21.44 -20.57
C MET A 150 18.51 -20.54 -21.44
N GLU A 151 18.71 -19.28 -21.06
CA GLU A 151 19.63 -18.35 -21.73
C GLU A 151 21.07 -18.91 -21.72
N HIS A 152 21.55 -19.38 -20.57
CA HIS A 152 22.88 -19.98 -20.45
C HIS A 152 23.05 -21.25 -21.31
N LYS A 153 21.97 -22.03 -21.51
CA LYS A 153 21.97 -23.26 -22.32
C LYS A 153 21.78 -23.03 -23.81
N HIS A 154 21.04 -21.99 -24.20
CA HIS A 154 20.51 -21.85 -25.57
C HIS A 154 20.66 -20.46 -26.21
N GLY A 155 21.13 -19.44 -25.48
CA GLY A 155 21.26 -18.05 -25.97
C GLY A 155 22.23 -17.85 -27.14
N ASN A 156 23.03 -18.85 -27.50
CA ASN A 156 23.81 -18.88 -28.74
C ASN A 156 22.95 -19.05 -30.01
N ASN A 157 21.66 -19.40 -29.88
CA ASN A 157 20.70 -19.41 -30.99
C ASN A 157 19.88 -18.10 -30.99
N PRO A 158 20.00 -17.23 -32.02
CA PRO A 158 19.30 -15.95 -32.07
C PRO A 158 17.78 -16.03 -31.91
N ASP A 159 17.14 -17.04 -32.50
CA ASP A 159 15.68 -17.19 -32.45
C ASP A 159 15.21 -17.46 -31.01
N VAL A 160 15.89 -18.38 -30.31
CA VAL A 160 15.61 -18.71 -28.91
C VAL A 160 15.98 -17.55 -27.98
N PHE A 161 17.04 -16.80 -28.27
CA PHE A 161 17.39 -15.60 -27.51
C PHE A 161 16.31 -14.51 -27.62
N GLY A 162 15.73 -14.32 -28.81
CA GLY A 162 14.59 -13.41 -29.01
C GLY A 162 13.36 -13.80 -28.19
N ASP A 163 12.99 -15.08 -28.19
CA ASP A 163 11.89 -15.61 -27.38
C ASP A 163 12.17 -15.47 -25.87
N LEU A 164 13.39 -15.75 -25.43
CA LEU A 164 13.80 -15.62 -24.02
C LEU A 164 13.77 -14.16 -23.53
N LEU A 165 14.21 -13.20 -24.35
CA LEU A 165 14.06 -11.76 -24.04
C LEU A 165 12.58 -11.38 -23.88
N HIS A 166 11.70 -11.87 -24.76
CA HIS A 166 10.27 -11.62 -24.65
C HIS A 166 9.65 -12.22 -23.37
N LEU A 167 10.08 -13.43 -22.98
CA LEU A 167 9.68 -14.07 -21.73
C LEU A 167 10.19 -13.33 -20.49
N ASP A 168 11.45 -12.86 -20.48
CA ASP A 168 12.00 -12.07 -19.37
C ASP A 168 11.22 -10.75 -19.18
N HIS A 169 10.87 -10.07 -20.28
CA HIS A 169 10.03 -8.87 -20.22
C HIS A 169 8.64 -9.17 -19.63
N GLY A 170 7.97 -10.25 -20.07
CA GLY A 170 6.69 -10.69 -19.52
C GLY A 170 6.78 -11.06 -18.03
N ASN A 171 7.89 -11.64 -17.61
CA ASN A 171 8.17 -11.95 -16.21
C ASN A 171 8.41 -10.68 -15.38
N ALA A 172 9.17 -9.72 -15.88
CA ALA A 172 9.39 -8.42 -15.23
C ALA A 172 8.08 -7.61 -15.06
N LEU A 173 7.18 -7.67 -16.04
CA LEU A 173 5.82 -7.10 -15.97
C LEU A 173 4.95 -7.83 -14.91
N THR A 174 5.10 -9.14 -14.77
CA THR A 174 4.44 -9.92 -13.71
C THR A 174 5.00 -9.57 -12.32
N GLY A 175 6.30 -9.31 -12.23
CA GLY A 175 6.96 -8.75 -11.05
C GLY A 175 6.40 -7.38 -10.66
N ARG A 176 6.26 -6.47 -11.64
CA ARG A 176 5.60 -5.15 -11.43
C ARG A 176 4.21 -5.31 -10.83
N LEU A 177 3.39 -6.24 -11.35
CA LEU A 177 2.05 -6.48 -10.80
C LEU A 177 2.10 -7.00 -9.35
N ALA A 178 3.06 -7.87 -9.02
CA ALA A 178 3.27 -8.32 -7.65
C ALA A 178 3.68 -7.18 -6.71
N ASP A 179 4.56 -6.28 -7.16
CA ASP A 179 4.96 -5.08 -6.42
C ASP A 179 3.79 -4.09 -6.25
N SER A 180 2.95 -3.91 -7.28
CA SER A 180 1.72 -3.10 -7.22
C SER A 180 0.76 -3.64 -6.14
N ILE A 181 0.60 -4.97 -6.06
CA ILE A 181 -0.17 -5.61 -4.99
C ILE A 181 0.53 -5.46 -3.62
N ALA A 182 1.86 -5.51 -3.56
CA ALA A 182 2.62 -5.29 -2.33
C ALA A 182 2.40 -3.86 -1.77
N VAL A 183 2.40 -2.85 -2.66
CA VAL A 183 2.12 -1.45 -2.32
C VAL A 183 0.69 -1.29 -1.80
N LEU A 184 -0.31 -1.92 -2.44
CA LEU A 184 -1.69 -1.94 -1.93
C LEU A 184 -1.82 -2.63 -0.56
N GLY A 185 -0.96 -3.60 -0.26
CA GLY A 185 -0.81 -4.19 1.07
C GLY A 185 -0.03 -3.33 2.08
N GLY A 186 0.48 -2.15 1.70
CA GLY A 186 1.25 -1.24 2.56
C GLY A 186 2.76 -1.47 2.57
N SER A 187 3.29 -2.32 1.70
CA SER A 187 4.75 -2.46 1.51
C SER A 187 5.32 -1.26 0.74
N ARG A 188 6.61 -0.96 0.95
CA ARG A 188 7.34 -0.02 0.07
C ARG A 188 7.70 -0.73 -1.25
N PRO A 189 7.78 -0.01 -2.39
CA PRO A 189 8.34 -0.54 -3.64
C PRO A 189 9.72 -1.19 -3.43
N GLY A 190 9.96 -2.32 -4.10
CA GLY A 190 10.97 -3.29 -3.66
C GLY A 190 12.43 -2.82 -3.74
N ARG A 191 12.81 -2.05 -4.77
CA ARG A 191 14.21 -1.65 -5.01
C ARG A 191 14.53 -0.30 -4.39
N GLN A 192 15.42 -0.28 -3.39
CA GLN A 192 15.92 0.95 -2.80
C GLN A 192 17.17 1.44 -3.53
N TRP A 193 17.17 2.70 -3.99
CA TRP A 193 18.31 3.33 -4.63
C TRP A 193 19.04 4.22 -3.62
N ARG A 194 20.38 4.12 -3.56
CA ARG A 194 21.21 4.86 -2.60
C ARG A 194 21.61 6.26 -3.07
N SER A 195 21.80 6.43 -4.37
CA SER A 195 22.18 7.70 -5.00
C SER A 195 20.99 8.33 -5.71
N GLU A 196 21.06 9.65 -5.92
CA GLU A 196 20.18 10.36 -6.85
C GLU A 196 20.36 9.88 -8.30
N ILE A 197 19.29 9.95 -9.10
CA ILE A 197 19.27 9.50 -10.51
C ILE A 197 18.63 10.58 -11.40
N PRO A 198 19.25 10.97 -12.53
CA PRO A 198 18.68 11.94 -13.46
C PRO A 198 17.25 11.57 -13.87
N LEU A 199 16.34 12.54 -13.85
CA LEU A 199 14.91 12.36 -14.12
C LEU A 199 14.67 11.66 -15.46
N TYR A 200 15.45 11.98 -16.50
CA TYR A 200 15.40 11.29 -17.79
C TYR A 200 15.52 9.76 -17.68
N ASN A 201 16.43 9.25 -16.83
CA ASN A 201 16.56 7.81 -16.59
C ASN A 201 15.41 7.27 -15.73
N VAL A 202 14.88 8.04 -14.78
CA VAL A 202 13.67 7.70 -14.01
C VAL A 202 12.46 7.54 -14.95
N LEU A 203 12.25 8.46 -15.90
CA LEU A 203 11.19 8.39 -16.90
C LEU A 203 11.35 7.19 -17.84
N ARG A 204 12.55 6.93 -18.38
CA ARG A 204 12.81 5.69 -19.15
C ARG A 204 12.67 4.42 -18.30
N GLY A 205 12.93 4.51 -16.99
CA GLY A 205 12.64 3.46 -16.02
C GLY A 205 11.15 3.12 -15.95
N ALA A 206 10.29 4.14 -15.86
CA ALA A 206 8.83 3.97 -15.90
C ALA A 206 8.35 3.41 -17.25
N MET A 207 8.85 3.94 -18.37
CA MET A 207 8.55 3.42 -19.72
C MET A 207 8.93 1.95 -19.87
N SER A 208 10.10 1.54 -19.36
CA SER A 208 10.57 0.14 -19.43
C SER A 208 9.71 -0.88 -18.66
N ARG A 209 8.74 -0.40 -17.86
CA ARG A 209 7.82 -1.23 -17.08
C ARG A 209 6.41 -1.33 -17.67
N ILE A 210 6.17 -0.90 -18.91
CA ILE A 210 4.87 -1.08 -19.58
C ILE A 210 5.00 -1.88 -20.88
N LEU A 211 3.94 -2.60 -21.27
CA LEU A 211 3.91 -3.40 -22.50
C LEU A 211 4.11 -2.53 -23.74
N GLU A 212 3.32 -1.47 -23.90
CA GLU A 212 3.35 -0.61 -25.08
C GLU A 212 4.38 0.53 -24.99
N TYR A 213 5.53 0.30 -24.35
CA TYR A 213 6.59 1.33 -24.19
C TYR A 213 6.97 2.01 -25.52
N ARG A 214 6.86 1.29 -26.65
CA ARG A 214 7.13 1.78 -28.01
C ARG A 214 6.13 2.84 -28.51
N ARG A 215 5.01 3.07 -27.81
CA ARG A 215 3.98 4.10 -28.09
C ARG A 215 4.14 5.37 -27.23
N VAL A 216 5.03 5.36 -26.24
CA VAL A 216 5.30 6.53 -25.38
C VAL A 216 6.43 7.35 -25.99
N ASP A 217 6.09 8.57 -26.41
CA ASP A 217 7.05 9.53 -26.96
C ASP A 217 7.49 10.48 -25.83
N LEU A 218 8.77 10.37 -25.45
CA LEU A 218 9.39 11.20 -24.42
C LEU A 218 9.93 12.50 -25.04
N HIS A 219 9.37 13.63 -24.62
CA HIS A 219 9.69 14.97 -25.13
C HIS A 219 10.69 15.70 -24.19
N SER A 220 10.46 16.99 -23.93
CA SER A 220 11.28 17.80 -23.01
C SER A 220 11.21 17.26 -21.58
N VAL A 221 12.37 17.20 -20.92
CA VAL A 221 12.56 16.74 -19.55
C VAL A 221 13.44 17.75 -18.82
N ALA A 222 12.95 18.26 -17.69
CA ALA A 222 13.73 19.13 -16.81
C ALA A 222 15.01 18.44 -16.29
N ASP A 223 16.15 19.15 -16.31
CA ASP A 223 17.47 18.60 -16.02
C ASP A 223 17.77 18.53 -14.51
N VAL A 224 17.00 17.68 -13.83
CA VAL A 224 17.11 17.43 -12.39
C VAL A 224 17.30 15.93 -12.11
N ALA A 225 17.65 15.59 -10.88
CA ALA A 225 17.71 14.21 -10.40
C ALA A 225 16.69 13.96 -9.29
N VAL A 226 16.13 12.75 -9.24
CA VAL A 226 15.26 12.30 -8.14
C VAL A 226 16.11 11.67 -7.05
N VAL A 227 15.83 11.97 -5.78
CA VAL A 227 16.58 11.40 -4.64
C VAL A 227 16.36 9.89 -4.55
N GLY A 228 17.42 9.13 -4.25
CA GLY A 228 17.41 7.66 -4.28
C GLY A 228 16.19 6.98 -3.64
N PRO A 229 15.77 7.33 -2.41
CA PRO A 229 14.59 6.75 -1.76
C PRO A 229 13.25 7.01 -2.48
N ALA A 230 13.17 7.99 -3.38
CA ALA A 230 11.98 8.35 -4.15
C ALA A 230 12.02 7.86 -5.61
N VAL A 231 13.20 7.46 -6.13
CA VAL A 231 13.36 6.95 -7.51
C VAL A 231 12.34 5.84 -7.82
N GLU A 232 12.29 4.81 -6.97
CA GLU A 232 11.45 3.64 -7.19
C GLU A 232 9.94 3.95 -7.07
N PRO A 233 9.47 4.68 -6.02
CA PRO A 233 8.11 5.24 -5.98
C PRO A 233 7.71 6.07 -7.21
N VAL A 234 8.58 6.94 -7.72
CA VAL A 234 8.30 7.76 -8.92
C VAL A 234 8.22 6.87 -10.16
N ILE A 235 9.15 5.93 -10.35
CA ILE A 235 9.10 4.94 -11.45
C ILE A 235 7.79 4.15 -11.40
N HIS A 236 7.36 3.72 -10.21
CA HIS A 236 6.16 2.90 -10.02
C HIS A 236 4.88 3.69 -10.31
N ALA A 237 4.73 4.89 -9.75
CA ALA A 237 3.58 5.76 -9.99
C ALA A 237 3.46 6.14 -11.48
N LEU A 238 4.57 6.47 -12.13
CA LEU A 238 4.59 6.78 -13.56
C LEU A 238 4.33 5.55 -14.43
N ALA A 239 4.83 4.37 -14.09
CA ALA A 239 4.55 3.14 -14.85
C ALA A 239 3.05 2.80 -14.83
N GLU A 240 2.39 2.94 -13.68
CA GLU A 240 0.93 2.74 -13.59
C GLU A 240 0.13 3.79 -14.36
N LEU A 241 0.53 5.07 -14.35
CA LEU A 241 -0.12 6.10 -15.16
C LEU A 241 0.11 5.87 -16.67
N LEU A 242 1.31 5.45 -17.07
CA LEU A 242 1.64 5.12 -18.47
C LEU A 242 0.88 3.87 -18.96
N ASP A 243 0.74 2.82 -18.15
CA ASP A 243 -0.03 1.60 -18.51
C ASP A 243 -1.51 1.95 -18.75
N ASN A 244 -2.09 2.81 -17.90
CA ASN A 244 -3.45 3.30 -18.11
C ASN A 244 -3.56 4.12 -19.40
N ALA A 245 -2.63 5.06 -19.64
CA ALA A 245 -2.63 5.90 -20.83
C ALA A 245 -2.49 5.09 -22.14
N THR A 246 -1.62 4.07 -22.19
CA THR A 246 -1.48 3.21 -23.38
C THR A 246 -2.65 2.26 -23.54
N ARG A 247 -3.19 1.69 -22.45
CA ARG A 247 -4.32 0.75 -22.45
C ARG A 247 -5.65 1.38 -22.87
N TYR A 248 -5.92 2.62 -22.48
CA TYR A 248 -7.16 3.33 -22.84
C TYR A 248 -7.05 4.15 -24.15
N SER A 249 -5.88 4.19 -24.78
CA SER A 249 -5.63 4.85 -26.07
C SER A 249 -5.62 3.86 -27.25
N PRO A 250 -6.28 4.16 -28.40
CA PRO A 250 -6.27 3.30 -29.58
C PRO A 250 -4.83 2.94 -30.04
N PRO A 251 -4.57 1.71 -30.53
CA PRO A 251 -3.21 1.21 -30.75
C PRO A 251 -2.38 2.03 -31.76
N GLN A 252 -3.05 2.76 -32.67
CA GLN A 252 -2.42 3.66 -33.63
C GLN A 252 -2.00 5.03 -33.06
N THR A 253 -2.45 5.40 -31.86
CA THR A 253 -2.11 6.69 -31.23
C THR A 253 -0.87 6.59 -30.35
N ARG A 254 -0.22 7.74 -30.16
CA ARG A 254 0.91 7.94 -29.25
C ARG A 254 0.44 8.48 -27.90
N VAL A 255 1.22 8.20 -26.87
CA VAL A 255 1.12 8.82 -25.55
C VAL A 255 2.31 9.74 -25.41
N HIS A 256 2.09 11.00 -25.05
CA HIS A 256 3.15 12.01 -24.95
C HIS A 256 3.55 12.22 -23.49
N LEU A 257 4.84 12.05 -23.21
CA LEU A 257 5.41 12.17 -21.88
C LEU A 257 6.33 13.40 -21.83
N THR A 258 6.02 14.35 -20.96
CA THR A 258 6.83 15.55 -20.70
C THR A 258 7.18 15.64 -19.22
N ALA A 259 8.24 16.37 -18.87
CA ALA A 259 8.47 16.78 -17.49
C ALA A 259 9.02 18.20 -17.42
N VAL A 260 8.32 19.08 -16.69
CA VAL A 260 8.58 20.51 -16.62
C VAL A 260 8.77 20.97 -15.17
N ASP A 261 9.65 21.95 -14.98
CA ASP A 261 9.93 22.57 -13.68
C ASP A 261 8.87 23.63 -13.36
N ILE A 262 8.29 23.57 -12.16
CA ILE A 262 7.23 24.46 -11.67
C ILE A 262 7.45 24.85 -10.21
N GLN A 263 6.75 25.87 -9.72
CA GLN A 263 6.91 26.39 -8.35
C GLN A 263 6.69 25.36 -7.23
N SER A 264 5.99 24.25 -7.51
CA SER A 264 5.74 23.15 -6.56
C SER A 264 6.59 21.89 -6.83
N GLY A 265 7.69 21.99 -7.58
CA GLY A 265 8.57 20.87 -7.94
C GLY A 265 8.47 20.52 -9.43
N ILE A 266 8.62 19.25 -9.80
CA ILE A 266 8.50 18.83 -11.20
C ILE A 266 7.09 18.33 -11.48
N ALA A 267 6.42 18.89 -12.47
CA ALA A 267 5.23 18.30 -13.07
C ALA A 267 5.65 17.35 -14.20
N VAL A 268 5.39 16.06 -14.03
CA VAL A 268 5.45 15.06 -15.11
C VAL A 268 4.06 14.93 -15.71
N GLU A 269 3.93 15.19 -17.00
CA GLU A 269 2.65 15.13 -17.71
C GLU A 269 2.64 13.95 -18.69
N ILE A 270 1.58 13.16 -18.60
CA ILE A 270 1.26 12.06 -19.51
C ILE A 270 -0.03 12.45 -20.23
N GLU A 271 0.08 12.77 -21.51
CA GLU A 271 -1.07 13.16 -22.34
C GLU A 271 -1.40 12.07 -23.36
N ASP A 272 -2.65 11.63 -23.35
CA ASP A 272 -3.15 10.53 -24.17
C ASP A 272 -4.26 10.96 -25.15
N ALA A 273 -4.52 10.11 -26.14
CA ALA A 273 -5.55 10.30 -27.17
C ALA A 273 -6.62 9.18 -27.08
N GLY A 274 -6.94 8.78 -25.86
CA GLY A 274 -7.89 7.72 -25.53
C GLY A 274 -9.32 8.20 -25.32
N VAL A 275 -10.09 7.39 -24.60
CA VAL A 275 -11.45 7.75 -24.18
C VAL A 275 -11.38 8.60 -22.90
N GLY A 276 -11.79 9.86 -22.99
CA GLY A 276 -11.90 10.75 -21.83
C GLY A 276 -12.84 10.24 -20.73
N LEU A 277 -12.66 10.73 -19.50
CA LEU A 277 -13.46 10.33 -18.34
C LEU A 277 -14.88 10.92 -18.39
N THR A 278 -15.89 10.11 -18.07
CA THR A 278 -17.23 10.63 -17.73
C THR A 278 -17.20 11.37 -16.39
N ASP A 279 -18.23 12.16 -16.11
CA ASP A 279 -18.32 12.93 -14.87
C ASP A 279 -18.38 12.04 -13.61
N GLU A 280 -18.96 10.84 -13.70
CA GLU A 280 -19.00 9.85 -12.62
C GLU A 280 -17.66 9.13 -12.47
N ALA A 281 -16.99 8.83 -13.59
CA ALA A 281 -15.66 8.24 -13.59
C ALA A 281 -14.66 9.22 -12.96
N ARG A 282 -14.67 10.48 -13.40
CA ARG A 282 -13.87 11.57 -12.86
C ARG A 282 -14.13 11.78 -11.37
N ARG A 283 -15.38 11.94 -10.93
CA ARG A 283 -15.71 12.11 -9.49
C ARG A 283 -15.25 10.95 -8.62
N ARG A 284 -15.21 9.72 -9.15
CA ARG A 284 -14.64 8.55 -8.44
C ARG A 284 -13.12 8.63 -8.38
N THR A 285 -12.44 8.95 -9.48
CA THR A 285 -10.97 9.09 -9.48
C THR A 285 -10.50 10.27 -8.63
N ASP A 286 -11.19 11.41 -8.65
CA ASP A 286 -10.90 12.57 -7.80
C ASP A 286 -11.04 12.22 -6.29
N ARG A 287 -11.90 11.27 -5.90
CA ARG A 287 -11.96 10.72 -4.53
C ARG A 287 -10.78 9.80 -4.22
N VAL A 288 -10.51 8.83 -5.09
CA VAL A 288 -9.41 7.85 -4.92
C VAL A 288 -8.05 8.54 -4.83
N LEU A 289 -7.85 9.66 -5.53
CA LEU A 289 -6.63 10.47 -5.50
C LEU A 289 -6.62 11.52 -4.37
N SER A 290 -7.67 11.65 -3.56
CA SER A 290 -7.73 12.61 -2.46
C SER A 290 -6.93 12.12 -1.24
N LYS A 291 -6.26 13.05 -0.53
CA LYS A 291 -5.53 12.71 0.71
C LYS A 291 -6.44 12.40 1.90
N GLU A 292 -7.70 12.83 1.86
CA GLU A 292 -8.69 12.60 2.92
C GLU A 292 -9.40 11.24 2.78
N GLY A 293 -9.60 10.79 1.53
CA GLY A 293 -10.03 9.44 1.19
C GLY A 293 -8.86 8.47 1.27
N GLY A 294 -8.38 8.19 2.48
CA GLY A 294 -7.31 7.22 2.71
C GLY A 294 -7.73 5.82 2.24
N LEU A 295 -7.35 5.47 1.01
CA LEU A 295 -7.69 4.28 0.21
C LEU A 295 -8.50 3.20 0.92
N ASP A 296 -9.80 3.21 0.68
CA ASP A 296 -10.63 2.07 1.03
C ASP A 296 -10.45 0.92 0.03
N LEU A 297 -10.79 -0.29 0.47
CA LEU A 297 -10.80 -1.47 -0.40
C LEU A 297 -12.07 -1.54 -1.23
N ASP A 298 -13.16 -0.94 -0.72
CA ASP A 298 -14.43 -0.78 -1.45
C ASP A 298 -14.30 0.14 -2.68
N ASP A 299 -13.36 1.10 -2.66
CA ASP A 299 -13.06 1.98 -3.81
C ASP A 299 -12.49 1.21 -5.04
N LEU A 300 -12.01 -0.02 -4.85
CA LEU A 300 -11.51 -0.86 -5.94
C LEU A 300 -12.64 -1.41 -6.83
N GLY A 301 -13.80 -1.74 -6.23
CA GLY A 301 -14.98 -2.27 -6.92
C GLY A 301 -14.79 -3.62 -7.63
N GLU A 302 -15.79 -4.02 -8.44
CA GLU A 302 -15.85 -5.31 -9.14
C GLU A 302 -14.76 -5.52 -10.21
N SER A 303 -14.10 -4.45 -10.64
CA SER A 303 -13.03 -4.47 -11.63
C SER A 303 -11.88 -3.59 -11.13
N PRO A 304 -10.99 -4.13 -10.27
CA PRO A 304 -10.03 -3.33 -9.52
C PRO A 304 -9.08 -2.58 -10.45
N ARG A 305 -9.21 -1.26 -10.50
CA ARG A 305 -8.30 -0.35 -11.22
C ARG A 305 -7.03 -0.12 -10.41
N LEU A 306 -6.30 -1.22 -10.16
CA LEU A 306 -5.16 -1.31 -9.23
C LEU A 306 -4.19 -0.13 -9.39
N GLY A 307 -3.83 0.26 -10.61
CA GLY A 307 -2.88 1.32 -10.88
C GLY A 307 -3.23 2.69 -10.28
N LEU A 308 -4.51 3.11 -10.33
CA LEU A 308 -4.91 4.39 -9.71
C LEU A 308 -4.88 4.33 -8.17
N ALA A 309 -5.18 3.17 -7.59
CA ALA A 309 -5.06 2.96 -6.15
C ALA A 309 -3.58 2.88 -5.71
N VAL A 310 -2.70 2.27 -6.50
CA VAL A 310 -1.23 2.28 -6.29
C VAL A 310 -0.68 3.71 -6.36
N VAL A 311 -1.07 4.46 -7.40
CA VAL A 311 -0.68 5.87 -7.58
C VAL A 311 -1.15 6.73 -6.40
N SER A 312 -2.39 6.56 -5.93
CA SER A 312 -2.89 7.21 -4.71
C SER A 312 -2.07 6.84 -3.47
N ARG A 313 -1.74 5.55 -3.28
CA ARG A 313 -0.97 5.10 -2.12
C ARG A 313 0.43 5.69 -2.11
N LEU A 314 1.08 5.75 -3.28
CA LEU A 314 2.39 6.38 -3.45
C LEU A 314 2.31 7.89 -3.25
N ALA A 315 1.29 8.57 -3.79
CA ALA A 315 1.07 10.00 -3.58
C ALA A 315 0.83 10.37 -2.10
N ASN A 316 0.09 9.54 -1.37
CA ASN A 316 -0.11 9.69 0.08
C ASN A 316 1.13 9.33 0.92
N THR A 317 2.05 8.53 0.39
CA THR A 317 3.28 8.11 1.11
C THR A 317 4.49 9.02 0.83
N TYR A 318 4.53 9.67 -0.34
CA TYR A 318 5.66 10.47 -0.84
C TYR A 318 5.25 11.91 -1.21
N ASP A 319 4.08 12.35 -0.75
CA ASP A 319 3.51 13.70 -0.95
C ASP A 319 3.41 14.17 -2.42
N PHE A 320 3.33 13.24 -3.37
CA PHE A 320 3.01 13.60 -4.76
C PHE A 320 1.61 14.24 -4.85
N LEU A 321 1.41 15.13 -5.83
CA LEU A 321 0.08 15.60 -6.22
C LEU A 321 -0.30 14.94 -7.55
N VAL A 322 -1.46 14.33 -7.62
CA VAL A 322 -1.96 13.65 -8.83
C VAL A 322 -3.23 14.33 -9.30
N SER A 323 -3.30 14.68 -10.58
CA SER A 323 -4.43 15.40 -11.16
C SER A 323 -4.72 14.89 -12.55
N LEU A 324 -5.96 14.44 -12.80
CA LEU A 324 -6.44 14.13 -14.15
C LEU A 324 -7.21 15.32 -14.74
N ARG A 325 -6.98 15.60 -16.02
CA ARG A 325 -7.61 16.65 -16.81
C ARG A 325 -7.97 16.12 -18.21
N PRO A 326 -8.87 16.77 -18.97
CA PRO A 326 -9.03 16.49 -20.39
C PRO A 326 -7.71 16.72 -21.15
N SER A 327 -7.41 15.85 -22.11
CA SER A 327 -6.31 16.02 -23.09
C SER A 327 -6.74 16.92 -24.24
N ALA A 328 -5.78 17.66 -24.83
CA ALA A 328 -5.99 18.37 -26.09
C ALA A 328 -6.28 17.43 -27.27
N TYR A 329 -5.90 16.15 -27.15
CA TYR A 329 -6.14 15.08 -28.12
C TYR A 329 -7.45 14.29 -27.84
N GLY A 330 -8.29 14.77 -26.92
CA GLY A 330 -9.62 14.20 -26.62
C GLY A 330 -9.66 13.11 -25.54
N GLY A 331 -8.49 12.57 -25.16
CA GLY A 331 -8.33 11.62 -24.06
C GLY A 331 -8.11 12.27 -22.68
N VAL A 332 -7.15 11.75 -21.92
CA VAL A 332 -6.79 12.24 -20.58
C VAL A 332 -5.37 12.80 -20.54
N ARG A 333 -5.18 13.91 -19.81
CA ARG A 333 -3.88 14.41 -19.34
C ARG A 333 -3.74 14.08 -17.86
N ALA A 334 -2.87 13.14 -17.53
CA ALA A 334 -2.49 12.85 -16.16
C ALA A 334 -1.25 13.68 -15.78
N VAL A 335 -1.33 14.41 -14.67
CA VAL A 335 -0.23 15.21 -14.14
C VAL A 335 0.18 14.65 -12.77
N LEU A 336 1.45 14.26 -12.64
CA LEU A 336 2.09 13.86 -11.40
C LEU A 336 3.10 14.94 -11.00
N VAL A 337 2.84 15.65 -9.91
CA VAL A 337 3.80 16.60 -9.32
C VAL A 337 4.66 15.87 -8.30
N ILE A 338 5.98 15.85 -8.54
CA ILE A 338 7.00 15.39 -7.60
C ILE A 338 7.42 16.61 -6.76
N PRO A 339 7.26 16.59 -5.42
CA PRO A 339 7.55 17.74 -4.57
C PRO A 339 9.07 17.99 -4.43
N PRO A 340 9.50 19.25 -4.20
CA PRO A 340 10.91 19.66 -4.33
C PRO A 340 11.86 18.99 -3.34
N ASN A 341 11.37 18.49 -2.20
CA ASN A 341 12.15 17.72 -1.24
C ASN A 341 12.59 16.34 -1.76
N LEU A 342 12.03 15.86 -2.87
CA LEU A 342 12.39 14.59 -3.52
C LEU A 342 13.23 14.80 -4.80
N ILE A 343 13.60 16.05 -5.09
CA ILE A 343 14.35 16.47 -6.27
C ILE A 343 15.68 17.10 -5.83
N THR A 344 16.70 17.00 -6.68
CA THR A 344 18.00 17.65 -6.50
C THR A 344 18.60 18.04 -7.85
N ALA A 345 19.63 18.89 -7.86
CA ALA A 345 20.32 19.28 -9.09
C ALA A 345 20.95 18.05 -9.78
N SER A 346 20.81 17.95 -11.10
CA SER A 346 21.44 16.87 -11.86
C SER A 346 22.97 17.02 -11.85
N LYS A 347 23.68 16.01 -11.34
CA LYS A 347 25.15 15.91 -11.47
C LYS A 347 25.59 15.47 -12.87
N PHE A 348 24.65 15.04 -13.71
CA PHE A 348 24.89 14.51 -15.05
C PHE A 348 23.85 15.07 -16.03
N PRO A 349 24.04 16.32 -16.50
CA PRO A 349 23.13 16.96 -17.44
C PRO A 349 22.76 16.10 -18.65
N GLY A 350 21.51 16.22 -19.11
CA GLY A 350 21.08 15.68 -20.41
C GLY A 350 21.12 14.15 -20.56
N GLY A 351 21.34 13.39 -19.48
CA GLY A 351 21.33 11.93 -19.50
C GLY A 351 22.60 11.28 -20.06
N ASP A 352 23.75 11.97 -20.07
CA ASP A 352 25.02 11.48 -20.64
C ASP A 352 25.55 10.17 -20.03
N ILE A 353 25.01 9.69 -18.90
CA ILE A 353 25.32 8.32 -18.39
C ILE A 353 24.74 7.21 -19.29
N ALA A 354 23.82 7.53 -20.21
CA ALA A 354 23.42 6.66 -21.31
C ALA A 354 24.40 6.71 -22.52
N ARG A 355 25.45 7.54 -22.43
CA ARG A 355 26.56 7.67 -23.40
C ARG A 355 27.91 7.37 -22.74
N ALA A 356 28.06 6.12 -22.29
CA ALA A 356 29.38 5.53 -22.09
C ALA A 356 30.25 5.73 -23.38
N PRO A 357 31.57 5.96 -23.25
CA PRO A 357 32.34 6.63 -24.28
C PRO A 357 32.49 5.82 -25.57
N LYS A 358 32.29 6.49 -26.72
CA LYS A 358 32.61 5.93 -28.03
C LYS A 358 34.12 5.76 -28.17
N LEU A 359 34.60 4.51 -28.25
CA LEU A 359 35.97 4.23 -28.66
C LEU A 359 36.22 4.74 -30.10
N PRO A 360 37.42 5.27 -30.41
CA PRO A 360 37.77 5.67 -31.77
C PRO A 360 37.90 4.46 -32.72
N PRO A 361 37.60 4.61 -34.02
CA PRO A 361 37.48 3.48 -34.94
C PRO A 361 38.83 2.82 -35.29
N ALA A 362 38.88 1.49 -35.19
CA ALA A 362 40.07 0.70 -35.50
C ALA A 362 40.39 0.67 -37.01
N LYS A 363 41.65 0.99 -37.37
CA LYS A 363 42.15 0.84 -38.75
C LYS A 363 42.42 -0.63 -39.09
N LYS A 364 41.84 -1.13 -40.18
CA LYS A 364 42.04 -2.50 -40.69
C LYS A 364 43.52 -2.73 -41.07
N ARG A 365 44.13 -3.83 -40.58
CA ARG A 365 45.34 -4.44 -41.16
C ARG A 365 45.08 -5.92 -41.50
N ARG A 366 45.89 -6.46 -42.42
CA ARG A 366 45.67 -7.75 -43.12
C ARG A 366 46.21 -8.96 -42.34
N ARG A 367 45.63 -10.14 -42.60
CA ARG A 367 46.20 -11.46 -42.27
C ARG A 367 47.47 -11.72 -43.12
N PRO A 368 48.51 -12.31 -42.52
CA PRO A 368 48.91 -13.72 -42.76
C PRO A 368 49.01 -14.48 -41.41
N GLY A 369 49.35 -15.78 -41.31
CA GLY A 369 49.68 -16.83 -42.27
C GLY A 369 49.78 -18.19 -41.53
N SER A 370 49.75 -19.31 -42.23
CA SER A 370 49.48 -20.66 -41.67
C SER A 370 50.67 -21.38 -41.00
N ILE A 371 50.45 -21.91 -39.78
CA ILE A 371 50.57 -23.35 -39.36
C ILE A 371 51.89 -24.09 -39.70
N PRO A 372 52.59 -24.71 -38.72
CA PRO A 372 52.23 -26.09 -38.31
C PRO A 372 52.24 -26.41 -36.80
N VAL A 373 51.69 -27.59 -36.47
CA VAL A 373 51.39 -28.14 -35.13
C VAL A 373 52.26 -29.38 -34.86
N GLN A 374 52.62 -29.62 -33.59
CA GLN A 374 52.91 -30.98 -33.08
C GLN A 374 52.21 -31.21 -31.72
N PRO A 375 51.81 -32.46 -31.40
CA PRO A 375 51.03 -32.78 -30.20
C PRO A 375 51.87 -33.28 -29.02
N SER A 376 51.31 -33.19 -27.81
CA SER A 376 51.71 -34.00 -26.65
C SER A 376 50.47 -34.43 -25.85
N ALA A 377 50.56 -35.51 -25.08
CA ALA A 377 49.43 -36.31 -24.63
C ALA A 377 48.87 -35.94 -23.24
N ALA A 378 47.64 -36.40 -22.97
CA ALA A 378 46.98 -36.25 -21.67
C ALA A 378 47.55 -37.21 -20.60
N PRO A 379 47.48 -36.86 -19.30
CA PRO A 379 47.95 -37.72 -18.22
C PRO A 379 47.00 -38.91 -17.97
N ILE A 380 47.57 -40.04 -17.56
CA ILE A 380 46.86 -41.27 -17.19
C ILE A 380 46.76 -41.37 -15.66
N MET A 381 45.71 -42.00 -15.14
CA MET A 381 45.55 -42.23 -13.69
C MET A 381 46.53 -43.30 -13.17
N ASP A 382 46.91 -43.19 -11.89
CA ASP A 382 47.65 -44.23 -11.18
C ASP A 382 46.94 -44.64 -9.87
N SER A 383 47.24 -45.83 -9.35
CA SER A 383 46.45 -46.53 -8.32
C SER A 383 47.17 -46.73 -6.98
N PRO A 384 46.44 -47.02 -5.87
CA PRO A 384 47.00 -46.95 -4.51
C PRO A 384 47.90 -48.12 -4.12
N ILE A 385 48.87 -47.82 -3.24
CA ILE A 385 49.93 -48.73 -2.77
C ILE A 385 49.43 -49.65 -1.63
N PRO A 386 49.72 -50.97 -1.63
CA PRO A 386 49.40 -51.88 -0.51
C PRO A 386 50.48 -51.88 0.61
N PRO A 387 50.13 -52.23 1.87
CA PRO A 387 51.09 -52.40 2.96
C PRO A 387 51.87 -53.73 2.89
N PRO A 388 53.08 -53.81 3.47
CA PRO A 388 53.96 -54.98 3.35
C PRO A 388 53.54 -56.18 4.21
N LEU A 389 53.86 -57.39 3.72
CA LEU A 389 53.84 -58.64 4.49
C LEU A 389 55.24 -58.92 5.08
N GLY A 390 55.30 -59.73 6.14
CA GLY A 390 56.54 -60.28 6.70
C GLY A 390 56.73 -61.76 6.37
N ASP A 391 57.92 -62.29 6.67
CA ASP A 391 58.49 -63.60 6.26
C ASP A 391 57.77 -64.89 6.74
N SER A 392 56.49 -64.82 7.10
CA SER A 392 55.65 -65.99 7.40
C SER A 392 54.21 -65.90 6.88
N GLY A 393 53.93 -64.96 5.97
CA GLY A 393 52.73 -64.99 5.12
C GLY A 393 51.37 -64.72 5.78
N LEU A 394 51.32 -64.35 7.06
CA LEU A 394 50.07 -64.13 7.82
C LEU A 394 50.09 -62.81 8.63
N PRO A 395 49.24 -61.82 8.29
CA PRO A 395 49.15 -60.56 9.06
C PRO A 395 48.56 -60.73 10.47
N GLN A 396 49.25 -60.23 11.49
CA GLN A 396 48.80 -60.30 12.90
C GLN A 396 47.77 -59.21 13.28
N ARG A 397 46.84 -59.56 14.18
CA ARG A 397 45.73 -58.70 14.62
C ARG A 397 45.89 -58.25 16.08
N ARG A 398 46.34 -57.00 16.32
CA ARG A 398 46.30 -56.39 17.68
C ARG A 398 44.91 -55.84 18.03
N ARG A 399 44.48 -56.02 19.28
CA ARG A 399 43.27 -55.46 19.91
C ARG A 399 43.61 -54.93 21.31
N ARG A 400 43.04 -53.79 21.71
CA ARG A 400 42.75 -53.40 23.11
C ARG A 400 41.37 -52.72 23.18
N ARG A 401 40.80 -52.54 24.39
CA ARG A 401 39.36 -52.23 24.66
C ARG A 401 39.17 -50.83 25.30
N GLY A 402 37.93 -50.30 25.24
CA GLY A 402 37.42 -49.13 26.00
C GLY A 402 37.04 -49.46 27.47
N PRO A 403 36.05 -48.81 28.14
CA PRO A 403 34.85 -48.07 27.65
C PRO A 403 35.01 -46.51 27.78
N ALA A 404 34.05 -45.59 28.03
CA ALA A 404 32.60 -45.58 28.39
C ALA A 404 31.87 -44.25 27.97
N PRO A 405 30.53 -44.09 28.12
CA PRO A 405 29.74 -43.04 27.42
C PRO A 405 28.88 -42.06 28.28
N LEU A 406 28.32 -41.04 27.58
CA LEU A 406 27.25 -40.06 27.94
C LEU A 406 27.63 -38.86 28.85
N PRO A 407 26.89 -37.71 28.84
CA PRO A 407 25.60 -37.42 28.16
C PRO A 407 25.59 -36.22 27.19
N PHE A 408 24.41 -35.93 26.60
CA PHE A 408 24.12 -34.74 25.78
C PHE A 408 24.01 -33.44 26.62
N GLY A 409 24.44 -32.30 26.07
CA GLY A 409 24.05 -30.97 26.59
C GLY A 409 24.80 -29.79 25.97
N ARG A 410 24.07 -28.73 25.59
CA ARG A 410 24.54 -27.40 25.13
C ARG A 410 25.57 -27.38 23.98
N ALA A 411 25.07 -27.10 22.76
CA ALA A 411 25.90 -26.49 21.73
C ALA A 411 26.29 -25.07 22.15
N ALA A 412 27.57 -24.84 22.44
CA ALA A 412 28.11 -23.50 22.63
C ALA A 412 28.25 -22.77 21.28
N ALA A 413 28.07 -21.46 21.26
CA ALA A 413 28.09 -20.66 20.05
C ALA A 413 29.52 -20.53 19.47
N ALA A 414 29.89 -21.44 18.57
CA ALA A 414 31.07 -21.29 17.74
C ALA A 414 30.84 -20.18 16.71
N GLN A 415 31.56 -19.06 16.86
CA GLN A 415 31.47 -17.91 15.97
C GLN A 415 31.97 -18.29 14.57
N ARG A 416 31.06 -18.46 13.61
CA ARG A 416 31.40 -18.43 12.19
C ARG A 416 31.56 -16.99 11.75
N THR A 417 32.80 -16.55 11.54
CA THR A 417 33.06 -15.34 10.76
C THR A 417 32.46 -15.52 9.37
N PRO A 418 31.64 -14.58 8.86
CA PRO A 418 31.16 -14.65 7.49
C PRO A 418 32.36 -14.47 6.54
N ALA A 419 32.39 -15.26 5.46
CA ALA A 419 33.26 -14.95 4.34
C ALA A 419 32.85 -13.58 3.74
N PRO A 420 33.80 -12.79 3.22
CA PRO A 420 33.43 -11.55 2.53
C PRO A 420 32.51 -11.87 1.35
N PRO A 421 31.48 -11.06 1.08
CA PRO A 421 30.66 -11.24 -0.11
C PRO A 421 31.52 -11.07 -1.37
N ALA A 422 31.17 -11.78 -2.43
CA ALA A 422 31.68 -11.46 -3.77
C ALA A 422 31.28 -10.00 -4.12
N PRO A 423 32.02 -9.31 -4.99
CA PRO A 423 31.67 -7.95 -5.39
C PRO A 423 30.26 -7.91 -5.99
N GLU A 424 29.35 -7.14 -5.39
CA GLU A 424 28.09 -6.79 -6.04
C GLU A 424 28.41 -5.99 -7.31
N GLU A 425 27.89 -6.42 -8.45
CA GLU A 425 27.98 -5.64 -9.69
C GLU A 425 27.29 -4.27 -9.46
N PRO A 426 27.87 -3.16 -9.95
CA PRO A 426 27.32 -1.83 -9.70
C PRO A 426 25.89 -1.74 -10.26
N PRO A 427 24.91 -1.27 -9.48
CA PRO A 427 23.49 -1.40 -9.82
C PRO A 427 23.15 -0.68 -11.12
N VAL A 428 22.83 -1.46 -12.16
CA VAL A 428 22.41 -0.95 -13.48
C VAL A 428 21.27 0.06 -13.32
N GLN A 429 21.44 1.24 -13.92
CA GLN A 429 20.52 2.37 -13.81
C GLN A 429 19.16 2.09 -14.47
N PRO A 430 18.08 2.78 -14.03
CA PRO A 430 16.76 2.62 -14.64
C PRO A 430 16.78 2.93 -16.14
N GLY A 431 16.06 2.12 -16.93
CA GLY A 431 15.99 2.29 -18.38
C GLY A 431 17.26 1.95 -19.18
N LEU A 432 18.36 1.51 -18.55
CA LEU A 432 19.55 1.08 -19.30
C LEU A 432 19.31 -0.26 -20.03
N TRP A 433 18.68 -1.22 -19.35
CA TRP A 433 18.26 -2.50 -19.93
C TRP A 433 17.35 -2.32 -21.16
N LEU A 434 16.49 -1.28 -21.17
CA LEU A 434 15.59 -1.01 -22.30
C LEU A 434 16.36 -0.81 -23.62
N ALA A 435 17.53 -0.18 -23.59
CA ALA A 435 18.38 0.00 -24.77
C ALA A 435 18.96 -1.34 -25.25
N ALA A 436 19.51 -2.13 -24.33
CA ALA A 436 20.04 -3.47 -24.62
C ALA A 436 18.95 -4.41 -25.16
N PHE A 437 17.75 -4.38 -24.58
CA PHE A 437 16.57 -5.12 -25.03
C PHE A 437 16.11 -4.71 -26.43
N THR A 438 16.09 -3.40 -26.74
CA THR A 438 15.77 -2.96 -28.11
C THR A 438 16.84 -3.35 -29.12
N SER A 439 18.13 -3.25 -28.79
CA SER A 439 19.23 -3.69 -29.67
C SER A 439 19.22 -5.21 -29.86
N GLY A 440 18.96 -5.99 -28.81
CA GLY A 440 18.84 -7.45 -28.88
C GLY A 440 17.68 -7.91 -29.78
N ILE A 441 16.48 -7.37 -29.59
CA ILE A 441 15.32 -7.66 -30.46
C ILE A 441 15.55 -7.18 -31.91
N ASN A 442 16.37 -6.15 -32.12
CA ASN A 442 16.73 -5.65 -33.45
C ASN A 442 17.96 -6.36 -34.06
N GLY A 443 18.60 -7.30 -33.36
CA GLY A 443 19.73 -8.09 -33.87
C GLY A 443 21.14 -7.48 -33.74
N GLU A 444 21.33 -6.49 -32.86
CA GLU A 444 22.62 -5.81 -32.66
C GLU A 444 23.43 -6.45 -31.50
N MET A 445 24.63 -6.96 -31.81
CA MET A 445 25.49 -7.71 -30.87
C MET A 445 26.42 -6.81 -30.02
N PRO A 446 26.59 -7.05 -28.70
CA PRO A 446 27.62 -6.43 -27.87
C PRO A 446 29.04 -6.94 -28.17
N VAL A 447 30.07 -6.13 -27.90
CA VAL A 447 31.49 -6.47 -28.09
C VAL A 447 32.19 -6.68 -26.73
N PRO A 448 32.93 -7.78 -26.50
CA PRO A 448 33.64 -8.01 -25.22
C PRO A 448 34.87 -7.12 -25.01
N ASP A 449 35.16 -6.80 -23.75
CA ASP A 449 36.30 -6.01 -23.29
C ASP A 449 37.52 -6.87 -22.88
N GLN A 450 38.73 -6.44 -23.23
CA GLN A 450 40.01 -6.94 -22.70
C GLN A 450 41.11 -5.87 -22.78
N GLY A 451 41.69 -5.46 -21.65
CA GLY A 451 42.89 -4.62 -21.66
C GLY A 451 43.35 -4.02 -20.33
N ARG A 452 44.00 -4.80 -19.45
CA ARG A 452 44.95 -4.24 -18.47
C ARG A 452 46.37 -4.28 -19.06
N PRO A 453 47.08 -3.15 -19.20
CA PRO A 453 48.45 -3.15 -19.67
C PRO A 453 49.43 -3.46 -18.54
N THR A 454 50.35 -4.39 -18.77
CA THR A 454 51.69 -4.37 -18.18
C THR A 454 52.65 -3.76 -19.19
N SER A 455 53.59 -2.93 -18.73
CA SER A 455 54.75 -2.52 -19.53
C SER A 455 55.60 -3.76 -19.88
N ASP A 456 56.40 -3.76 -20.95
CA ASP A 456 57.67 -3.04 -21.02
C ASP A 456 58.07 -2.65 -22.46
N ASN A 457 59.11 -1.82 -22.56
CA ASN A 457 59.52 -1.12 -23.77
C ASN A 457 61.00 -1.41 -24.10
N PRO A 458 61.31 -1.81 -25.34
CA PRO A 458 62.62 -1.52 -25.91
C PRO A 458 62.55 -0.96 -27.34
N SER A 459 63.33 0.10 -27.59
CA SER A 459 63.97 0.31 -28.89
C SER A 459 65.25 1.13 -28.68
N ASP A 460 66.34 0.38 -28.57
CA ASP A 460 67.54 0.46 -29.42
C ASP A 460 68.28 1.80 -29.67
N LYS A 461 69.59 1.63 -29.74
CA LYS A 461 70.54 2.47 -30.49
C LYS A 461 70.34 2.20 -32.01
N GLU A 462 71.01 2.84 -32.97
CA GLU A 462 72.38 3.35 -33.02
C GLU A 462 72.51 4.32 -34.22
N GLU A 463 73.71 4.92 -34.38
CA GLU A 463 74.05 6.05 -35.29
C GLU A 463 73.57 7.45 -34.84
#